data_AF-A0AAD7AY58-F1
#
_entry.id   AF-A0AAD7AY58-F1
#
_cell.length_a   1.000
_cell.length_b   1.000
_cell.length_c   1.000
_cell.angle_alpha   90.00
_cell.angle_beta   90.00
_cell.angle_gamma   90.00
#
_symmetry.space_group_name_H-M   'P 1'
#
loop_
_entity.id
_entity.type
_entity.pdbx_description
1 polymer ?
#
loop_
_entity_poly.entity_id
_entity_poly.type
_entity_poly.pdbx_seq_one_letter_code
_entity_poly.pdbx_strand_id
1 'polypeptide(L)'
;MATDNPGSLVLYSSSATQLSPDRDKSKWDLAFNFTPSPGRTLNEMYTAGGKFLDTRANRFAHQCGLGPNSVAEAIRASFGERGERHTHLARLQTEVPPKLEKNVAKLMKYTLPTESAKTQIQAFRAIVDLSTSFPGLRSVFLASRSINDVSRTQQDISALWDRNDECPTDDEWTFWRAFAATCLSDKAIAPILEGHAIARLTSCVMDDGGLSVIERLIIAHDCETESLFLAALSLWYIAGVLDLPGFWDEMATVHRDVAKKLCTTLVQILKDIDCDCLPSEIAPSQLPPVDYEGIDLFADRILLGVSGWFVKLDADVWNRQRWYEDFRRGLQLLRGLLSYYRSPSPAPPANPLKSTCLQSFVPLRWIF
;
A
#
# COMPACT_ATOMS: atom_id res chain seq x y z
N MET A 1 57.43 3.68 -27.13
CA MET A 1 57.65 4.04 -25.72
C MET A 1 56.39 3.62 -24.97
N ALA A 2 56.13 2.38 -24.57
CA ALA A 2 56.93 1.31 -23.95
C ALA A 2 57.56 1.73 -22.61
N THR A 3 56.94 1.22 -21.52
CA THR A 3 57.36 0.85 -20.14
C THR A 3 56.24 1.27 -19.17
N ASP A 4 55.33 0.40 -18.72
CA ASP A 4 55.46 -0.77 -17.84
C ASP A 4 56.34 -0.55 -16.61
N ASN A 5 55.72 -0.55 -15.43
CA ASN A 5 56.37 -0.85 -14.17
C ASN A 5 55.35 -1.51 -13.19
N PRO A 6 55.48 -2.82 -12.92
CA PRO A 6 54.68 -3.54 -11.93
C PRO A 6 55.47 -3.72 -10.62
N GLY A 7 54.77 -3.69 -9.49
CA GLY A 7 55.24 -4.15 -8.19
C GLY A 7 54.02 -4.60 -7.38
N SER A 8 54.06 -5.59 -6.50
CA SER A 8 55.12 -6.47 -6.05
C SER A 8 54.45 -7.62 -5.27
N LEU A 9 54.99 -8.83 -5.44
CA LEU A 9 55.10 -9.94 -4.50
C LEU A 9 54.01 -10.19 -3.43
N VAL A 10 53.34 -11.34 -3.55
CA VAL A 10 53.08 -12.24 -2.41
C VAL A 10 53.32 -13.68 -2.86
N LEU A 11 54.24 -14.39 -2.20
CA LEU A 11 54.52 -15.81 -2.38
C LEU A 11 54.60 -16.52 -1.01
N TYR A 12 54.25 -17.82 -1.05
CA TYR A 12 54.33 -18.90 -0.04
C TYR A 12 53.28 -18.86 1.08
N SER A 13 52.31 -19.80 1.13
CA SER A 13 52.40 -21.26 1.37
C SER A 13 52.94 -21.59 2.77
N SER A 14 52.07 -22.14 3.63
CA SER A 14 52.40 -23.38 4.34
C SER A 14 51.15 -24.00 4.96
N SER A 15 50.88 -25.24 4.55
CA SER A 15 50.01 -26.19 5.22
C SER A 15 50.61 -26.59 6.57
N ALA A 16 49.77 -26.76 7.59
CA ALA A 16 50.08 -27.55 8.78
C ALA A 16 48.79 -28.18 9.32
N THR A 17 48.58 -29.44 8.95
CA THR A 17 47.74 -30.38 9.66
C THR A 17 48.48 -30.81 10.91
N GLN A 18 47.89 -30.73 12.11
CA GLN A 18 48.18 -31.68 13.19
C GLN A 18 47.17 -31.59 14.36
N LEU A 19 46.51 -32.75 14.55
CA LEU A 19 46.23 -33.46 15.80
C LEU A 19 45.50 -32.74 16.95
N SER A 20 44.23 -33.14 17.05
CA SER A 20 43.41 -33.17 18.26
C SER A 20 44.05 -33.97 19.39
N PRO A 21 44.05 -33.45 20.63
CA PRO A 21 44.03 -34.27 21.83
C PRO A 21 42.67 -34.17 22.52
N ASP A 22 42.04 -35.34 22.65
CA ASP A 22 41.02 -35.63 23.65
C ASP A 22 41.42 -35.06 25.02
N ARG A 23 40.60 -34.16 25.57
CA ARG A 23 40.60 -33.90 27.00
C ARG A 23 39.22 -33.43 27.47
N ASP A 24 38.43 -34.46 27.72
CA ASP A 24 37.37 -34.56 28.71
C ASP A 24 37.69 -33.75 29.98
N LYS A 25 37.17 -32.52 30.07
CA LYS A 25 37.11 -31.70 31.29
C LYS A 25 35.86 -30.83 31.30
N SER A 26 35.20 -30.90 32.46
CA SER A 26 34.15 -30.04 33.02
C SER A 26 32.77 -30.03 32.35
N LYS A 27 32.08 -31.15 32.57
CA LYS A 27 30.62 -31.31 32.74
C LYS A 27 30.03 -30.50 33.92
N TRP A 28 30.62 -29.34 34.27
CA TRP A 28 30.20 -28.45 35.36
C TRP A 28 29.89 -27.02 34.91
N ASP A 29 30.06 -26.66 33.63
CA ASP A 29 29.75 -25.31 33.12
C ASP A 29 28.30 -25.14 32.61
N LEU A 30 27.45 -26.16 32.82
CA LEU A 30 26.02 -26.17 32.48
C LEU A 30 25.14 -26.05 33.74
N ALA A 31 25.29 -24.96 34.51
CA ALA A 31 24.28 -24.58 35.53
C ALA A 31 24.42 -23.15 36.09
N PHE A 32 25.24 -22.26 35.51
CA PHE A 32 25.10 -20.83 35.83
C PHE A 32 23.95 -20.25 35.02
N ASN A 33 22.75 -20.47 35.55
CA ASN A 33 21.54 -19.75 35.21
C ASN A 33 21.87 -18.26 35.16
N PHE A 34 21.91 -17.70 33.95
CA PHE A 34 21.77 -16.27 33.71
C PHE A 34 20.39 -15.88 34.26
N THR A 35 20.32 -15.55 35.54
CA THR A 35 19.24 -14.71 36.02
C THR A 35 19.37 -13.40 35.22
N PRO A 36 18.32 -12.98 34.49
CA PRO A 36 18.37 -11.71 33.79
C PRO A 36 18.77 -10.64 34.80
N SER A 37 19.82 -9.88 34.48
CA SER A 37 20.32 -8.85 35.38
C SER A 37 19.15 -7.94 35.79
N PRO A 38 19.03 -7.53 37.06
CA PRO A 38 17.88 -6.76 37.54
C PRO A 38 17.54 -5.54 36.68
N GLY A 39 18.55 -4.94 36.04
CA GLY A 39 18.38 -3.83 35.08
C GLY A 39 17.64 -4.20 33.79
N ARG A 40 17.81 -5.42 33.25
CA ARG A 40 17.06 -5.89 32.07
C ARG A 40 15.59 -6.11 32.40
N THR A 41 15.30 -6.75 33.54
CA THR A 41 13.93 -7.02 33.98
C THR A 41 13.15 -5.71 34.23
N LEU A 42 13.80 -4.70 34.82
CA LEU A 42 13.20 -3.37 35.00
C LEU A 42 12.93 -2.66 33.67
N ASN A 43 13.88 -2.71 32.73
CA ASN A 43 13.70 -2.11 31.41
C ASN A 43 12.57 -2.77 30.62
N GLU A 44 12.46 -4.10 30.69
CA GLU A 44 11.37 -4.86 30.07
C GLU A 44 10.01 -4.52 30.71
N MET A 45 9.93 -4.44 32.03
CA MET A 45 8.70 -4.02 32.73
C MET A 45 8.30 -2.59 32.38
N TYR A 46 9.26 -1.66 32.30
CA TYR A 46 8.97 -0.27 31.93
C TYR A 46 8.49 -0.16 30.49
N THR A 47 9.14 -0.89 29.57
CA THR A 47 8.73 -0.96 28.16
C THR A 47 7.36 -1.61 28.00
N ALA A 48 7.08 -2.69 28.74
CA ALA A 48 5.78 -3.35 28.73
C ALA A 48 4.68 -2.44 29.29
N GLY A 49 4.98 -1.72 30.37
CA GLY A 49 4.09 -0.71 30.96
C GLY A 49 3.76 0.43 29.99
N GLY A 50 4.77 0.97 29.31
CA GLY A 50 4.60 1.99 28.26
C GLY A 50 3.71 1.49 27.13
N LYS A 51 3.99 0.31 26.58
CA LYS A 51 3.17 -0.30 25.51
C LYS A 51 1.73 -0.53 25.94
N PHE A 52 1.49 -0.92 27.19
CA PHE A 52 0.13 -1.11 27.71
C PHE A 52 -0.63 0.21 27.79
N LEU A 53 0.01 1.27 28.32
CA LEU A 53 -0.59 2.60 28.39
C LEU A 53 -0.87 3.18 27.00
N ASP A 54 0.08 3.08 26.07
CA ASP A 54 -0.10 3.51 24.67
C ASP A 54 -1.25 2.78 23.98
N THR A 55 -1.37 1.47 24.22
CA THR A 55 -2.48 0.68 23.65
C THR A 55 -3.82 1.12 24.22
N ARG A 56 -3.89 1.43 25.51
CA ARG A 56 -5.11 1.91 26.17
C ARG A 56 -5.48 3.32 25.72
N ALA A 57 -4.50 4.22 25.63
CA ALA A 57 -4.68 5.59 25.15
C ALA A 57 -5.14 5.60 23.69
N ASN A 58 -4.51 4.80 22.82
CA ASN A 58 -4.94 4.65 21.42
C ASN A 58 -6.36 4.07 21.31
N ARG A 59 -6.70 3.05 22.11
CA ARG A 59 -8.05 2.48 22.11
C ARG A 59 -9.10 3.49 22.57
N PHE A 60 -8.79 4.27 23.61
CA PHE A 60 -9.66 5.33 24.10
C PHE A 60 -9.78 6.46 23.09
N ALA A 61 -8.68 6.86 22.45
CA ALA A 61 -8.69 7.84 21.37
C ALA A 61 -9.61 7.37 20.22
N HIS A 62 -9.47 6.12 19.76
CA HIS A 62 -10.36 5.54 18.75
C HIS A 62 -11.83 5.55 19.21
N GLN A 63 -12.12 5.18 20.45
CA GLN A 63 -13.48 5.21 21.02
C GLN A 63 -14.05 6.63 21.11
N CYS A 64 -13.21 7.64 21.31
CA CYS A 64 -13.59 9.05 21.33
C CYS A 64 -13.61 9.71 19.94
N GLY A 65 -13.38 8.96 18.85
CA GLY A 65 -13.27 9.54 17.51
C GLY A 65 -12.04 10.44 17.33
N LEU A 66 -10.98 10.15 18.07
CA LEU A 66 -9.69 10.83 18.03
C LEU A 66 -8.69 9.94 17.30
N GLY A 67 -7.96 10.52 16.35
CA GLY A 67 -6.94 9.84 15.56
C GLY A 67 -7.20 9.89 14.05
N PRO A 68 -6.19 9.52 13.23
CA PRO A 68 -6.23 9.66 11.78
C PRO A 68 -7.41 8.93 11.14
N ASN A 69 -7.63 7.66 11.50
CA ASN A 69 -8.69 6.83 10.92
C ASN A 69 -10.08 7.42 11.19
N SER A 70 -10.34 7.92 12.40
CA SER A 70 -11.64 8.53 12.69
C SER A 70 -11.87 9.82 11.91
N VAL A 71 -10.82 10.61 11.70
CA VAL A 71 -10.90 11.80 10.85
C VAL A 71 -11.09 11.41 9.38
N ALA A 72 -10.43 10.35 8.92
CA ALA A 72 -10.61 9.80 7.59
C ALA A 72 -12.06 9.36 7.37
N GLU A 73 -12.67 8.63 8.32
CA GLU A 73 -14.10 8.28 8.25
C GLU A 73 -15.00 9.52 8.20
N ALA A 74 -14.68 10.56 8.98
CA ALA A 74 -15.44 11.82 8.93
C ALA A 74 -15.30 12.54 7.57
N ILE A 75 -14.15 12.41 6.91
CA ILE A 75 -13.94 12.88 5.54
C ILE A 75 -14.79 12.04 4.58
N ARG A 76 -14.72 10.70 4.63
CA ARG A 76 -15.53 9.81 3.77
C ARG A 76 -17.03 10.08 3.94
N ALA A 77 -17.49 10.23 5.17
CA ALA A 77 -18.89 10.54 5.48
C ALA A 77 -19.36 11.90 4.92
N SER A 78 -18.43 12.82 4.60
CA SER A 78 -18.78 14.10 3.95
C SER A 78 -19.18 13.95 2.49
N PHE A 79 -18.93 12.77 1.89
CA PHE A 79 -19.33 12.43 0.52
C PHE A 79 -20.60 11.60 0.43
N GLY A 80 -21.27 11.35 1.58
CA GLY A 80 -22.52 10.60 1.64
C GLY A 80 -22.37 9.12 1.34
N GLU A 81 -23.50 8.45 1.15
CA GLU A 81 -23.54 7.07 0.66
C GLU A 81 -23.11 7.01 -0.82
N ARG A 82 -22.85 5.79 -1.32
CA ARG A 82 -22.37 5.58 -2.70
C ARG A 82 -23.23 6.35 -3.71
N GLY A 83 -24.56 6.31 -3.63
CA GLY A 83 -25.44 7.00 -4.58
C GLY A 83 -25.30 8.53 -4.65
N GLU A 84 -24.94 9.18 -3.54
CA GLU A 84 -24.85 10.66 -3.45
C GLU A 84 -23.44 11.19 -3.79
N ARG A 85 -22.45 10.29 -3.84
CA ARG A 85 -21.04 10.62 -3.99
C ARG A 85 -20.73 11.47 -5.22
N HIS A 86 -21.42 11.22 -6.35
CA HIS A 86 -21.27 12.02 -7.59
C HIS A 86 -21.55 13.50 -7.35
N THR A 87 -22.65 13.81 -6.67
CA THR A 87 -23.07 15.19 -6.40
C THR A 87 -22.07 15.88 -5.48
N HIS A 88 -21.59 15.19 -4.46
CA HIS A 88 -20.58 15.72 -3.53
C HIS A 88 -19.22 15.96 -4.20
N LEU A 89 -18.79 15.04 -5.07
CA LEU A 89 -17.54 15.19 -5.83
C LEU A 89 -17.64 16.34 -6.85
N ALA A 90 -18.76 16.47 -7.56
CA ALA A 90 -18.99 17.59 -8.46
C ALA A 90 -18.99 18.93 -7.71
N ARG A 91 -19.57 18.97 -6.50
CA ARG A 91 -19.52 20.15 -5.63
C ARG A 91 -18.10 20.48 -5.18
N LEU A 92 -17.27 19.48 -4.90
CA LEU A 92 -15.89 19.69 -4.48
C LEU A 92 -15.06 20.46 -5.53
N GLN A 93 -15.40 20.31 -6.81
CA GLN A 93 -14.73 21.02 -7.91
C GLN A 93 -15.07 22.53 -7.94
N THR A 94 -16.18 22.95 -7.31
CA THR A 94 -16.61 24.36 -7.28
C THR A 94 -16.37 25.03 -5.94
N GLU A 95 -16.61 24.32 -4.83
CA GLU A 95 -16.49 24.84 -3.48
C GLU A 95 -16.12 23.72 -2.49
N VAL A 96 -15.09 23.95 -1.68
CA VAL A 96 -14.71 23.03 -0.60
C VAL A 96 -15.57 23.32 0.63
N PRO A 97 -16.37 22.36 1.15
CA PRO A 97 -17.13 22.57 2.36
C PRO A 97 -16.21 22.87 3.56
N PRO A 98 -16.50 23.89 4.40
CA PRO A 98 -15.63 24.26 5.52
C PRO A 98 -15.38 23.12 6.53
N LYS A 99 -16.37 22.24 6.71
CA LYS A 99 -16.25 21.05 7.56
C LYS A 99 -15.26 20.04 7.00
N LEU A 100 -15.26 19.85 5.67
CA LEU A 100 -14.31 18.97 4.98
C LEU A 100 -12.90 19.53 5.08
N GLU A 101 -12.72 20.82 4.80
CA GLU A 101 -11.44 21.52 4.94
C GLU A 101 -10.88 21.38 6.36
N LYS A 102 -11.73 21.59 7.39
CA LYS A 102 -11.34 21.41 8.79
C LYS A 102 -10.86 19.99 9.09
N ASN A 103 -11.54 18.97 8.57
CA ASN A 103 -11.16 17.57 8.78
C ASN A 103 -9.86 17.23 8.03
N VAL A 104 -9.70 17.71 6.79
CA VAL A 104 -8.46 17.56 6.01
C VAL A 104 -7.29 18.22 6.74
N ALA A 105 -7.45 19.45 7.22
CA ALA A 105 -6.43 20.14 7.99
C ALA A 105 -6.08 19.39 9.30
N LYS A 106 -7.08 18.78 9.95
CA LYS A 106 -6.85 17.93 11.13
C LYS A 106 -6.08 16.67 10.77
N LEU A 107 -6.41 15.99 9.66
CA LEU A 107 -5.67 14.83 9.19
C LEU A 107 -4.22 15.17 8.85
N MET A 108 -4.00 16.31 8.20
CA MET A 108 -2.66 16.82 7.88
C MET A 108 -1.82 17.19 9.11
N LYS A 109 -2.43 17.49 10.26
CA LYS A 109 -1.67 17.65 11.50
C LYS A 109 -1.09 16.33 11.99
N TYR A 110 -1.77 15.21 11.71
CA TYR A 110 -1.30 13.90 12.13
C TYR A 110 -0.06 13.41 11.38
N THR A 111 0.31 14.06 10.27
CA THR A 111 1.53 13.73 9.52
C THR A 111 2.76 14.45 10.06
N LEU A 112 2.61 15.41 10.97
CA LEU A 112 3.72 16.22 11.46
C LEU A 112 4.60 15.45 12.46
N PRO A 113 5.90 15.81 12.58
CA PRO A 113 6.86 15.10 13.44
C PRO A 113 6.50 15.13 14.93
N THR A 114 5.56 15.98 15.33
CA THR A 114 5.04 16.06 16.71
C THR A 114 4.22 14.85 17.14
N GLU A 115 3.75 14.03 16.20
CA GLU A 115 2.96 12.83 16.48
C GLU A 115 3.83 11.61 16.72
N SER A 116 3.26 10.42 16.89
CA SER A 116 4.05 9.16 16.89
C SER A 116 4.21 8.63 15.46
N ALA A 117 5.28 7.87 15.18
CA ALA A 117 5.50 7.20 13.89
C ALA A 117 4.27 6.39 13.43
N LYS A 118 3.68 5.63 14.37
CA LYS A 118 2.46 4.85 14.13
C LYS A 118 1.27 5.72 13.73
N THR A 119 1.08 6.87 14.40
CA THR A 119 0.02 7.83 14.07
C THR A 119 0.25 8.43 12.68
N GLN A 120 1.49 8.78 12.34
CA GLN A 120 1.83 9.30 11.02
C GLN A 120 1.59 8.26 9.92
N ILE A 121 1.99 6.99 10.11
CA ILE A 121 1.71 5.91 9.14
C ILE A 121 0.21 5.82 8.86
N GLN A 122 -0.62 5.84 9.91
CA GLN A 122 -2.08 5.83 9.75
C GLN A 122 -2.58 7.06 8.97
N ALA A 123 -2.01 8.23 9.21
CA ALA A 123 -2.34 9.45 8.49
C ALA A 123 -1.91 9.39 7.01
N PHE A 124 -0.70 8.89 6.73
CA PHE A 124 -0.20 8.70 5.37
C PHE A 124 -1.09 7.76 4.56
N ARG A 125 -1.44 6.60 5.13
CA ARG A 125 -2.38 5.65 4.50
C ARG A 125 -3.74 6.29 4.23
N ALA A 126 -4.29 7.00 5.21
CA ALA A 126 -5.55 7.70 5.05
C ALA A 126 -5.49 8.78 3.95
N ILE A 127 -4.37 9.50 3.82
CA ILE A 127 -4.19 10.48 2.74
C ILE A 127 -4.18 9.78 1.39
N VAL A 128 -3.42 8.71 1.22
CA VAL A 128 -3.38 7.92 -0.02
C VAL A 128 -4.79 7.44 -0.35
N ASP A 129 -5.43 6.68 0.54
CA ASP A 129 -6.77 6.14 0.33
C ASP A 129 -7.81 7.21 -0.04
N LEU A 130 -7.87 8.31 0.72
CA LEU A 130 -8.84 9.36 0.48
C LEU A 130 -8.59 10.08 -0.84
N SER A 131 -7.34 10.42 -1.13
CA SER A 131 -7.01 11.17 -2.34
C SER A 131 -7.18 10.35 -3.63
N THR A 132 -7.02 9.02 -3.55
CA THR A 132 -7.24 8.12 -4.69
C THR A 132 -8.68 7.66 -4.83
N SER A 133 -9.43 7.54 -3.72
CA SER A 133 -10.84 7.16 -3.72
C SER A 133 -11.79 8.32 -4.09
N PHE A 134 -11.38 9.56 -3.87
CA PHE A 134 -12.21 10.75 -4.11
C PHE A 134 -11.49 11.74 -5.04
N PRO A 135 -11.71 11.65 -6.37
CA PRO A 135 -11.11 12.55 -7.34
C PRO A 135 -11.33 14.02 -6.99
N GLY A 136 -10.26 14.81 -6.99
CA GLY A 136 -10.28 16.22 -6.59
C GLY A 136 -9.98 16.48 -5.10
N LEU A 137 -10.09 15.49 -4.20
CA LEU A 137 -9.78 15.69 -2.78
C LEU A 137 -8.29 15.98 -2.52
N ARG A 138 -7.40 15.48 -3.38
CA ARG A 138 -5.97 15.82 -3.37
C ARG A 138 -5.72 17.33 -3.39
N SER A 139 -6.49 18.08 -4.18
CA SER A 139 -6.37 19.54 -4.25
C SER A 139 -6.65 20.23 -2.90
N VAL A 140 -7.55 19.66 -2.09
CA VAL A 140 -7.87 20.15 -0.75
C VAL A 140 -6.73 19.86 0.22
N PHE A 141 -6.10 18.68 0.13
CA PHE A 141 -4.89 18.39 0.89
C PHE A 141 -3.76 19.38 0.58
N LEU A 142 -3.55 19.67 -0.71
CA LEU A 142 -2.53 20.62 -1.17
C LEU A 142 -2.83 22.07 -0.76
N ALA A 143 -4.11 22.44 -0.59
CA ALA A 143 -4.52 23.75 -0.11
C ALA A 143 -4.40 23.90 1.42
N SER A 144 -4.16 22.80 2.15
CA SER A 144 -3.95 22.84 3.60
C SER A 144 -2.74 23.69 3.95
N ARG A 145 -2.85 24.52 5.00
CA ARG A 145 -1.76 25.38 5.49
C ARG A 145 -0.46 24.62 5.78
N SER A 146 -0.54 23.34 6.13
CA SER A 146 0.64 22.52 6.41
C SER A 146 1.52 22.28 5.18
N ILE A 147 0.98 22.39 3.96
CA ILE A 147 1.69 22.10 2.70
C ILE A 147 1.74 23.32 1.77
N ASN A 148 0.75 24.21 1.85
CA ASN A 148 0.57 25.27 0.85
C ASN A 148 1.78 26.21 0.67
N ASP A 149 2.59 26.37 1.71
CA ASP A 149 3.78 27.24 1.70
C ASP A 149 5.04 26.54 1.19
N VAL A 150 4.94 25.27 0.80
CA VAL A 150 6.06 24.41 0.44
C VAL A 150 5.97 24.07 -1.04
N SER A 151 7.13 23.97 -1.68
CA SER A 151 7.22 23.51 -3.06
C SER A 151 6.54 22.15 -3.19
N ARG A 152 5.70 21.98 -4.22
CA ARG A 152 4.85 20.79 -4.38
C ARG A 152 5.62 19.61 -4.99
N THR A 153 6.88 19.43 -4.61
CA THR A 153 7.68 18.26 -4.99
C THR A 153 7.56 17.17 -3.93
N GLN A 154 7.79 15.92 -4.34
CA GLN A 154 7.78 14.78 -3.44
C GLN A 154 8.80 14.95 -2.30
N GLN A 155 10.00 15.45 -2.60
CA GLN A 155 11.08 15.61 -1.63
C GLN A 155 10.73 16.68 -0.60
N ASP A 156 10.21 17.82 -1.04
CA ASP A 156 9.84 18.92 -0.15
C ASP A 156 8.70 18.52 0.77
N ILE A 157 7.66 17.85 0.25
CA ILE A 157 6.55 17.34 1.06
C ILE A 157 7.04 16.27 2.06
N SER A 158 7.90 15.34 1.62
CA SER A 158 8.45 14.32 2.51
C SER A 158 9.26 14.93 3.64
N ALA A 159 10.09 15.94 3.34
CA ALA A 159 10.93 16.63 4.32
C ALA A 159 10.11 17.33 5.43
N LEU A 160 8.89 17.77 5.15
CA LEU A 160 8.00 18.34 6.18
C LEU A 160 7.56 17.30 7.23
N TRP A 161 7.55 16.04 6.83
CA TRP A 161 7.12 14.92 7.67
C TRP A 161 8.31 14.17 8.29
N ASP A 162 9.54 14.61 8.00
CA ASP A 162 10.77 14.04 8.54
C ASP A 162 10.86 14.19 10.06
N ARG A 163 11.38 13.15 10.69
CA ARG A 163 11.59 13.09 12.12
C ARG A 163 13.08 13.11 12.44
N ASN A 164 13.42 13.85 13.49
CA ASN A 164 14.80 13.95 13.96
C ASN A 164 15.21 12.78 14.87
N ASP A 165 14.24 12.05 15.42
CA ASP A 165 14.43 11.04 16.47
C ASP A 165 14.42 9.60 15.95
N GLU A 166 14.31 9.38 14.63
CA GLU A 166 14.06 8.05 14.09
C GLU A 166 15.30 7.26 13.69
N CYS A 167 15.20 5.96 13.98
CA CYS A 167 16.11 4.96 13.45
C CYS A 167 15.78 4.79 11.96
N PRO A 168 16.74 4.96 11.03
CA PRO A 168 16.54 4.85 9.57
C PRO A 168 16.04 3.49 9.05
N THR A 169 15.64 2.59 9.95
CA THR A 169 15.36 1.17 9.69
C THR A 169 13.87 0.82 9.73
N ASP A 170 12.97 1.78 9.95
CA ASP A 170 11.53 1.53 9.79
C ASP A 170 11.14 1.69 8.31
N ASP A 171 11.29 0.59 7.57
CA ASP A 171 10.99 0.49 6.14
C ASP A 171 9.52 0.83 5.85
N GLU A 172 8.60 0.50 6.76
CA GLU A 172 7.17 0.73 6.59
C GLU A 172 6.84 2.22 6.70
N TRP A 173 7.37 2.91 7.71
CA TRP A 173 7.19 4.35 7.84
C TRP A 173 7.77 5.10 6.63
N THR A 174 9.00 4.74 6.24
CA THR A 174 9.70 5.37 5.11
C THR A 174 8.91 5.20 3.80
N PHE A 175 8.39 4.00 3.57
CA PHE A 175 7.54 3.70 2.42
C PHE A 175 6.27 4.56 2.40
N TRP A 176 5.46 4.52 3.46
CA TRP A 176 4.18 5.22 3.48
C TRP A 176 4.33 6.73 3.41
N ARG A 177 5.37 7.29 4.04
CA ARG A 177 5.71 8.72 3.92
C ARG A 177 6.01 9.08 2.47
N ALA A 178 6.92 8.35 1.82
CA ALA A 178 7.30 8.60 0.44
C ALA A 178 6.11 8.40 -0.53
N PHE A 179 5.27 7.40 -0.26
CA PHE A 179 4.11 7.10 -1.08
C PHE A 179 3.03 8.18 -0.97
N ALA A 180 2.69 8.62 0.25
CA ALA A 180 1.76 9.73 0.47
C ALA A 180 2.28 11.04 -0.15
N ALA A 181 3.59 11.31 -0.06
CA ALA A 181 4.18 12.49 -0.69
C ALA A 181 4.13 12.40 -2.21
N THR A 182 4.38 11.22 -2.78
CA THR A 182 4.23 10.97 -4.23
C THR A 182 2.80 11.22 -4.66
N CYS A 183 1.83 10.66 -3.93
CA CYS A 183 0.41 10.83 -4.18
C CYS A 183 0.01 12.31 -4.22
N LEU A 184 0.44 13.12 -3.25
CA LEU A 184 0.13 14.55 -3.22
C LEU A 184 0.87 15.36 -4.28
N SER A 185 2.11 14.99 -4.63
CA SER A 185 2.94 15.72 -5.61
C SER A 185 2.82 15.21 -7.04
N ASP A 186 2.00 14.19 -7.28
CA ASP A 186 1.86 13.55 -8.59
C ASP A 186 1.44 14.55 -9.69
N LYS A 187 2.09 14.40 -10.83
CA LYS A 187 1.88 15.21 -12.05
C LYS A 187 1.58 14.35 -13.27
N ALA A 188 1.73 13.02 -13.18
CA ALA A 188 1.52 12.11 -14.28
C ALA A 188 0.07 11.61 -14.28
N ILE A 189 -0.44 11.15 -13.13
CA ILE A 189 -1.77 10.55 -13.03
C ILE A 189 -2.84 11.61 -12.73
N ALA A 190 -2.52 12.59 -11.89
CA ALA A 190 -3.46 13.61 -11.47
C ALA A 190 -4.14 14.35 -12.65
N PRO A 191 -3.46 14.75 -13.74
CA PRO A 191 -4.12 15.36 -14.90
C PRO A 191 -5.10 14.43 -15.65
N ILE A 192 -4.97 13.11 -15.50
CA ILE A 192 -5.92 12.14 -16.08
C ILE A 192 -7.27 12.23 -15.36
N LEU A 193 -7.26 12.57 -14.07
CA LEU A 193 -8.41 12.50 -13.16
C LEU A 193 -8.96 13.88 -12.79
N GLU A 194 -8.07 14.79 -12.40
CA GLU A 194 -8.40 16.13 -11.96
C GLU A 194 -8.79 16.99 -13.16
N GLY A 195 -9.79 17.86 -12.98
CA GLY A 195 -10.31 18.73 -14.04
C GLY A 195 -11.33 18.08 -14.98
N HIS A 196 -11.61 16.79 -14.81
CA HIS A 196 -12.65 16.10 -15.56
C HIS A 196 -13.95 15.99 -14.74
N ALA A 197 -15.09 16.09 -15.42
CA ALA A 197 -16.38 15.79 -14.80
C ALA A 197 -16.42 14.32 -14.37
N ILE A 198 -17.04 14.01 -13.23
CA ILE A 198 -17.06 12.63 -12.71
C ILE A 198 -17.73 11.65 -13.69
N ALA A 199 -18.73 12.11 -14.46
CA ALA A 199 -19.34 11.32 -15.53
C ALA A 199 -18.33 10.84 -16.58
N ARG A 200 -17.27 11.62 -16.86
CA ARG A 200 -16.19 11.22 -17.76
C ARG A 200 -15.23 10.22 -17.10
N LEU A 201 -15.03 10.32 -15.78
CA LEU A 201 -14.23 9.34 -15.04
C LEU A 201 -14.90 7.97 -15.01
N THR A 202 -16.23 7.93 -14.96
CA THR A 202 -17.00 6.69 -14.95
C THR A 202 -17.27 6.12 -16.34
N SER A 203 -17.10 6.93 -17.39
CA SER A 203 -17.36 6.48 -18.75
C SER A 203 -16.22 5.62 -19.27
N CYS A 204 -16.57 4.46 -19.83
CA CYS A 204 -15.65 3.63 -20.61
C CYS A 204 -15.60 4.02 -22.09
N VAL A 205 -16.34 5.05 -22.49
CA VAL A 205 -16.28 5.58 -23.86
C VAL A 205 -14.96 6.31 -24.04
N MET A 206 -14.32 6.08 -25.19
CA MET A 206 -13.03 6.67 -25.51
C MET A 206 -13.17 8.18 -25.67
N ASP A 207 -12.24 8.94 -25.09
CA ASP A 207 -12.23 10.40 -25.22
C ASP A 207 -11.58 10.83 -26.54
N ASP A 208 -11.32 12.13 -26.71
CA ASP A 208 -10.67 12.70 -27.90
C ASP A 208 -9.28 12.10 -28.19
N GLY A 209 -8.66 11.45 -27.20
CA GLY A 209 -7.39 10.73 -27.33
C GLY A 209 -7.55 9.24 -27.67
N GLY A 210 -8.78 8.76 -27.87
CA GLY A 210 -9.05 7.37 -28.21
C GLY A 210 -8.75 6.39 -27.07
N LEU A 211 -8.74 6.86 -25.81
CA LEU A 211 -8.56 6.01 -24.62
C LEU A 211 -9.51 6.47 -23.51
N SER A 212 -10.09 5.52 -22.79
CA SER A 212 -10.82 5.79 -21.55
C SER A 212 -9.87 6.18 -20.41
N VAL A 213 -10.42 6.73 -19.32
CA VAL A 213 -9.65 7.04 -18.11
C VAL A 213 -8.96 5.79 -17.56
N ILE A 214 -9.68 4.66 -17.46
CA ILE A 214 -9.12 3.40 -16.97
C ILE A 214 -7.96 2.92 -17.84
N GLU A 215 -8.09 2.99 -19.17
CA GLU A 215 -7.01 2.56 -20.07
C GLU A 215 -5.76 3.43 -19.91
N ARG A 216 -5.93 4.75 -19.75
CA ARG A 216 -4.80 5.66 -19.47
C ARG A 216 -4.12 5.32 -18.13
N LEU A 217 -4.89 4.95 -17.11
CA LEU A 217 -4.33 4.53 -15.81
C LEU A 217 -3.62 3.16 -15.89
N ILE A 218 -4.14 2.21 -16.68
CA ILE A 218 -3.46 0.92 -16.90
C ILE A 218 -2.13 1.15 -17.62
N ILE A 219 -2.10 2.02 -18.64
CA ILE A 219 -0.85 2.37 -19.34
C ILE A 219 0.13 3.05 -18.37
N ALA A 220 -0.35 3.93 -17.48
CA ALA A 220 0.50 4.54 -16.45
C ALA A 220 1.06 3.51 -15.45
N HIS A 221 0.28 2.47 -15.12
CA HIS A 221 0.74 1.35 -14.30
C HIS A 221 1.84 0.53 -14.99
N ASP A 222 1.67 0.23 -16.27
CA ASP A 222 2.60 -0.57 -17.07
C ASP A 222 3.88 0.21 -17.47
N CYS A 223 3.93 1.52 -17.21
CA CYS A 223 5.07 2.35 -17.57
C CYS A 223 6.24 2.14 -16.58
N GLU A 224 7.14 1.22 -16.91
CA GLU A 224 8.30 0.83 -16.09
C GLU A 224 9.28 1.99 -15.77
N THR A 225 9.19 3.12 -16.47
CA THR A 225 10.24 4.15 -16.48
C THR A 225 10.16 5.19 -15.37
N GLU A 226 9.02 5.37 -14.68
CA GLU A 226 8.82 6.63 -13.91
C GLU A 226 8.88 6.54 -12.37
N SER A 227 8.56 5.40 -11.73
CA SER A 227 8.75 5.15 -10.27
C SER A 227 7.85 3.98 -9.84
N LEU A 228 8.35 3.08 -8.97
CA LEU A 228 7.52 2.03 -8.34
C LEU A 228 6.25 2.60 -7.66
N PHE A 229 6.35 3.81 -7.11
CA PHE A 229 5.21 4.48 -6.48
C PHE A 229 4.15 4.91 -7.50
N LEU A 230 4.50 5.25 -8.74
CA LEU A 230 3.51 5.62 -9.75
C LEU A 230 2.71 4.41 -10.22
N ALA A 231 3.37 3.26 -10.37
CA ALA A 231 2.67 2.01 -10.67
C ALA A 231 1.68 1.64 -9.56
N ALA A 232 2.11 1.70 -8.30
CA ALA A 232 1.23 1.48 -7.14
C ALA A 232 0.10 2.50 -7.09
N LEU A 233 0.41 3.80 -7.23
CA LEU A 233 -0.57 4.88 -7.20
C LEU A 233 -1.62 4.74 -8.31
N SER A 234 -1.22 4.27 -9.49
CA SER A 234 -2.15 3.98 -10.59
C SER A 234 -3.18 2.92 -10.19
N LEU A 235 -2.79 1.87 -9.47
CA LEU A 235 -3.72 0.85 -8.98
C LEU A 235 -4.74 1.42 -8.00
N TRP A 236 -4.28 2.24 -7.06
CA TRP A 236 -5.18 2.91 -6.11
C TRP A 236 -6.19 3.81 -6.81
N TYR A 237 -5.75 4.58 -7.81
CA TYR A 237 -6.64 5.42 -8.59
C TYR A 237 -7.61 4.61 -9.45
N ILE A 238 -7.16 3.51 -10.07
CA ILE A 238 -8.05 2.60 -10.79
C ILE A 238 -9.11 2.10 -9.82
N ALA A 239 -8.72 1.58 -8.65
CA ALA A 239 -9.66 1.08 -7.66
C ALA A 239 -10.66 2.17 -7.20
N GLY A 240 -10.20 3.41 -6.99
CA GLY A 240 -11.04 4.55 -6.68
C GLY A 240 -12.08 4.84 -7.78
N VAL A 241 -11.67 4.83 -9.05
CA VAL A 241 -12.58 5.00 -10.20
C VAL A 241 -13.59 3.86 -10.29
N LEU A 242 -13.16 2.61 -10.10
CA LEU A 242 -14.04 1.44 -10.09
C LEU A 242 -15.06 1.48 -8.93
N ASP A 243 -14.77 2.20 -7.83
CA ASP A 243 -15.70 2.38 -6.72
C ASP A 243 -16.75 3.48 -6.97
N LEU A 244 -16.52 4.36 -7.96
CA LEU A 244 -17.44 5.43 -8.28
C LEU A 244 -18.83 4.87 -8.68
N PRO A 245 -19.91 5.57 -8.32
CA PRO A 245 -21.26 5.12 -8.64
C PRO A 245 -21.47 5.16 -10.16
N GLY A 246 -22.26 4.25 -10.71
CA GLY A 246 -22.54 4.26 -12.14
C GLY A 246 -21.42 3.69 -13.03
N PHE A 247 -20.18 3.56 -12.56
CA PHE A 247 -19.10 2.94 -13.35
C PHE A 247 -19.54 1.56 -13.86
N TRP A 248 -20.02 0.69 -12.98
CA TRP A 248 -20.48 -0.64 -13.35
C TRP A 248 -21.94 -0.69 -13.87
N ASP A 249 -22.62 0.44 -14.05
CA ASP A 249 -24.04 0.44 -14.48
C ASP A 249 -24.21 0.67 -16.00
N GLU A 250 -23.19 1.19 -16.68
CA GLU A 250 -23.22 1.48 -18.11
C GLU A 250 -23.09 0.22 -19.00
N MET A 251 -23.36 0.39 -20.30
CA MET A 251 -23.55 -0.69 -21.29
C MET A 251 -22.54 -1.84 -21.19
N ALA A 252 -23.08 -3.06 -21.12
CA ALA A 252 -22.33 -4.29 -20.89
C ALA A 252 -21.28 -4.66 -21.96
N THR A 253 -21.21 -4.01 -23.13
CA THR A 253 -20.23 -4.36 -24.17
C THR A 253 -18.88 -3.68 -23.97
N VAL A 254 -18.83 -2.35 -23.89
CA VAL A 254 -17.59 -1.57 -23.68
C VAL A 254 -16.91 -1.97 -22.36
N HIS A 255 -17.74 -2.15 -21.36
CA HIS A 255 -17.40 -2.63 -20.03
C HIS A 255 -16.75 -4.02 -20.00
N ARG A 256 -17.03 -4.91 -20.97
CA ARG A 256 -16.34 -6.21 -21.08
C ARG A 256 -14.88 -6.06 -21.47
N ASP A 257 -14.57 -5.15 -22.39
CA ASP A 257 -13.19 -4.93 -22.83
C ASP A 257 -12.35 -4.34 -21.70
N VAL A 258 -12.93 -3.40 -20.95
CA VAL A 258 -12.29 -2.85 -19.75
C VAL A 258 -12.13 -3.92 -18.67
N ALA A 259 -13.18 -4.70 -18.36
CA ALA A 259 -13.09 -5.80 -17.40
C ALA A 259 -12.02 -6.83 -17.79
N LYS A 260 -11.90 -7.15 -19.09
CA LYS A 260 -10.83 -8.01 -19.60
C LYS A 260 -9.46 -7.45 -19.26
N LYS A 261 -9.19 -6.18 -19.61
CA LYS A 261 -7.91 -5.52 -19.33
C LYS A 261 -7.60 -5.52 -17.84
N LEU A 262 -8.58 -5.15 -17.00
CA LEU A 262 -8.45 -5.15 -15.54
C LEU A 262 -8.11 -6.54 -14.99
N CYS A 263 -8.79 -7.60 -15.46
CA CYS A 263 -8.52 -8.97 -15.03
C CYS A 263 -7.13 -9.45 -15.49
N THR A 264 -6.73 -9.13 -16.72
CA THR A 264 -5.39 -9.46 -17.23
C THR A 264 -4.31 -8.75 -16.40
N THR A 265 -4.47 -7.45 -16.12
CA THR A 265 -3.55 -6.68 -15.27
C THR A 265 -3.47 -7.28 -13.86
N LEU A 266 -4.61 -7.60 -13.23
CA LEU A 266 -4.64 -8.26 -11.93
C LEU A 266 -3.89 -9.60 -11.94
N VAL A 267 -4.13 -10.46 -12.93
CA VAL A 267 -3.43 -11.75 -13.06
C VAL A 267 -1.92 -11.54 -13.22
N GLN A 268 -1.49 -10.52 -13.96
CA GLN A 268 -0.08 -10.22 -14.15
C GLN A 268 0.57 -9.78 -12.83
N ILE A 269 -0.03 -8.80 -12.14
CA ILE A 269 0.42 -8.34 -10.81
C ILE A 269 0.53 -9.51 -9.83
N LEU A 270 -0.47 -10.38 -9.79
CA LEU A 270 -0.46 -11.52 -8.87
C LEU A 270 0.63 -12.52 -9.21
N LYS A 271 0.95 -12.77 -10.48
CA LYS A 271 2.08 -13.61 -10.88
C LYS A 271 3.42 -13.00 -10.49
N ASP A 272 3.54 -11.69 -10.60
CA ASP A 272 4.76 -10.97 -10.24
C ASP A 272 4.98 -11.01 -8.72
N ILE A 273 3.91 -11.10 -7.92
CA ILE A 273 3.97 -11.34 -6.46
C ILE A 273 4.22 -12.82 -6.11
N ASP A 274 3.53 -13.74 -6.79
CA ASP A 274 3.49 -15.21 -6.52
C ASP A 274 4.80 -15.91 -6.93
N CYS A 275 5.93 -15.21 -6.78
CA CYS A 275 7.25 -15.70 -7.08
C CYS A 275 7.64 -16.87 -6.16
N ASP A 276 7.26 -18.07 -6.55
CA ASP A 276 8.06 -19.31 -6.46
C ASP A 276 9.47 -19.16 -7.12
N CYS A 277 9.86 -17.95 -7.54
CA CYS A 277 11.07 -17.60 -8.29
C CYS A 277 11.99 -16.59 -7.58
N LEU A 278 11.72 -16.17 -6.33
CA LEU A 278 12.74 -15.43 -5.59
C LEU A 278 13.85 -16.43 -5.23
N PRO A 279 15.09 -16.26 -5.77
CA PRO A 279 16.21 -17.08 -5.36
C PRO A 279 16.32 -16.99 -3.84
N SER A 280 16.55 -18.12 -3.17
CA SER A 280 16.75 -18.21 -1.72
C SER A 280 17.83 -17.27 -1.15
N GLU A 281 18.55 -16.56 -2.03
CA GLU A 281 19.72 -15.73 -1.75
C GLU A 281 19.42 -14.21 -1.72
N ILE A 282 18.27 -13.73 -2.18
CA ILE A 282 17.98 -12.28 -2.10
C ILE A 282 17.55 -11.94 -0.68
N ALA A 283 18.36 -11.13 -0.01
CA ALA A 283 18.05 -10.62 1.33
C ALA A 283 16.71 -9.87 1.29
N PRO A 284 15.77 -10.15 2.22
CA PRO A 284 14.45 -9.51 2.24
C PRO A 284 14.46 -7.97 2.23
N SER A 285 15.55 -7.35 2.68
CA SER A 285 15.75 -5.89 2.69
C SER A 285 16.03 -5.28 1.32
N GLN A 286 16.25 -6.08 0.28
CA GLN A 286 16.51 -5.61 -1.09
C GLN A 286 15.28 -5.66 -1.99
N LEU A 287 14.20 -6.30 -1.55
CA LEU A 287 12.97 -6.33 -2.33
C LEU A 287 12.26 -4.99 -2.19
N PRO A 288 11.81 -4.39 -3.30
CA PRO A 288 11.00 -3.19 -3.22
C PRO A 288 9.76 -3.48 -2.37
N PRO A 289 9.35 -2.53 -1.51
CA PRO A 289 8.13 -2.68 -0.72
C PRO A 289 6.94 -2.88 -1.68
N VAL A 290 6.28 -4.03 -1.55
CA VAL A 290 5.10 -4.37 -2.33
C VAL A 290 3.88 -3.74 -1.67
N ASP A 291 3.09 -3.01 -2.45
CA ASP A 291 1.85 -2.38 -2.02
C ASP A 291 0.69 -3.39 -1.99
N TYR A 292 0.70 -4.27 -0.99
CA TYR A 292 -0.34 -5.27 -0.82
C TYR A 292 -1.73 -4.67 -0.60
N GLU A 293 -1.82 -3.49 0.02
CA GLU A 293 -3.08 -2.81 0.32
C GLU A 293 -3.73 -2.28 -0.97
N GLY A 294 -2.96 -1.67 -1.86
CA GLY A 294 -3.43 -1.26 -3.18
C GLY A 294 -3.88 -2.43 -4.06
N ILE A 295 -3.17 -3.55 -4.01
CA ILE A 295 -3.50 -4.75 -4.78
C ILE A 295 -4.78 -5.43 -4.27
N ASP A 296 -4.95 -5.52 -2.94
CA ASP A 296 -6.19 -6.02 -2.33
C ASP A 296 -7.38 -5.12 -2.68
N LEU A 297 -7.21 -3.81 -2.55
CA LEU A 297 -8.24 -2.83 -2.93
C LEU A 297 -8.61 -2.95 -4.41
N PHE A 298 -7.62 -3.03 -5.30
CA PHE A 298 -7.85 -3.21 -6.73
C PHE A 298 -8.61 -4.50 -7.05
N ALA A 299 -8.19 -5.62 -6.46
CA ALA A 299 -8.87 -6.90 -6.60
C ALA A 299 -10.32 -6.83 -6.09
N ASP A 300 -10.55 -6.31 -4.90
CA ASP A 300 -11.89 -6.18 -4.29
C ASP A 300 -12.85 -5.38 -5.18
N ARG A 301 -12.40 -4.26 -5.76
CA ARG A 301 -13.25 -3.44 -6.64
C ARG A 301 -13.59 -4.13 -7.95
N ILE A 302 -12.66 -4.88 -8.55
CA ILE A 302 -12.95 -5.73 -9.71
C ILE A 302 -13.98 -6.80 -9.34
N LEU A 303 -13.76 -7.50 -8.22
CA LEU A 303 -14.63 -8.58 -7.76
C LEU A 303 -16.05 -8.08 -7.49
N LEU A 304 -16.21 -6.98 -6.76
CA LEU A 304 -17.51 -6.37 -6.48
C LEU A 304 -18.24 -5.96 -7.77
N GLY A 305 -17.52 -5.30 -8.70
CA GLY A 305 -18.07 -4.85 -9.97
C GLY A 305 -18.55 -6.00 -10.86
N VAL A 306 -17.64 -6.95 -11.13
CA VAL A 306 -17.92 -8.12 -12.00
C VAL A 306 -19.01 -9.01 -11.39
N SER A 307 -19.00 -9.22 -10.07
CA SER A 307 -20.05 -10.02 -9.40
C SER A 307 -21.41 -9.36 -9.51
N GLY A 308 -21.49 -8.02 -9.43
CA GLY A 308 -22.72 -7.27 -9.65
C GLY A 308 -23.30 -7.47 -11.05
N TRP A 309 -22.46 -7.62 -12.08
CA TRP A 309 -22.93 -7.98 -13.42
C TRP A 309 -23.38 -9.43 -13.53
N PHE A 310 -22.73 -10.34 -12.81
CA PHE A 310 -23.08 -11.76 -12.83
C PHE A 310 -24.56 -11.99 -12.46
N VAL A 311 -25.08 -11.21 -11.51
CA VAL A 311 -26.50 -11.25 -11.11
C VAL A 311 -27.43 -10.74 -12.22
N LYS A 312 -26.96 -9.84 -13.09
CA LYS A 312 -27.77 -9.17 -14.13
C LYS A 312 -27.79 -9.89 -15.48
N LEU A 313 -26.87 -10.84 -15.73
CA LEU A 313 -26.65 -11.45 -17.04
C LEU A 313 -26.74 -12.98 -16.98
N ASP A 314 -27.28 -13.61 -18.02
CA ASP A 314 -27.43 -15.07 -18.11
C ASP A 314 -26.07 -15.79 -18.08
N ALA A 315 -25.95 -16.84 -17.25
CA ALA A 315 -24.76 -17.66 -17.05
C ALA A 315 -24.17 -18.21 -18.37
N ASP A 316 -25.01 -18.51 -19.36
CA ASP A 316 -24.55 -19.02 -20.66
C ASP A 316 -23.84 -17.97 -21.50
N VAL A 317 -24.15 -16.69 -21.30
CA VAL A 317 -23.49 -15.56 -21.97
C VAL A 317 -22.08 -15.37 -21.40
N TRP A 318 -21.90 -15.63 -20.11
CA TRP A 318 -20.64 -15.48 -19.37
C TRP A 318 -19.60 -16.53 -19.72
N ASN A 319 -20.00 -17.80 -19.74
CA ASN A 319 -19.08 -18.91 -20.01
C ASN A 319 -18.45 -18.85 -21.41
N ARG A 320 -19.02 -18.05 -22.31
CA ARG A 320 -18.49 -17.80 -23.65
C ARG A 320 -17.52 -16.62 -23.72
N GLN A 321 -17.37 -15.84 -22.65
CA GLN A 321 -16.50 -14.67 -22.63
C GLN A 321 -15.08 -15.06 -22.20
N ARG A 322 -14.08 -14.74 -23.04
CA ARG A 322 -12.66 -15.04 -22.76
C ARG A 322 -12.14 -14.41 -21.46
N TRP A 323 -12.65 -13.25 -21.09
CA TRP A 323 -12.20 -12.54 -19.89
C TRP A 323 -12.64 -13.22 -18.58
N TYR A 324 -13.69 -14.05 -18.62
CA TYR A 324 -14.16 -14.78 -17.45
C TYR A 324 -13.13 -15.82 -16.97
N GLU A 325 -12.34 -16.39 -17.89
CA GLU A 325 -11.23 -17.29 -17.54
C GLU A 325 -10.13 -16.56 -16.76
N ASP A 326 -9.74 -15.35 -17.20
CA ASP A 326 -8.77 -14.51 -16.49
C ASP A 326 -9.29 -14.11 -15.11
N PHE A 327 -10.57 -13.76 -15.00
CA PHE A 327 -11.23 -13.46 -13.72
C PHE A 327 -11.18 -14.66 -12.76
N ARG A 328 -11.54 -15.86 -13.24
CA ARG A 328 -11.45 -17.10 -12.44
C ARG A 328 -10.02 -17.41 -12.02
N ARG A 329 -9.05 -17.18 -12.91
CA ARG A 329 -7.63 -17.36 -12.61
C ARG A 329 -7.16 -16.39 -11.54
N GLY A 330 -7.51 -15.10 -11.65
CA GLY A 330 -7.22 -14.10 -10.62
C GLY A 330 -7.78 -14.50 -9.26
N LEU A 331 -9.03 -14.97 -9.22
CA LEU A 331 -9.66 -15.51 -8.01
C LEU A 331 -8.90 -16.71 -7.42
N GLN A 332 -8.42 -17.62 -8.25
CA GLN A 332 -7.62 -18.77 -7.81
C GLN A 332 -6.29 -18.32 -7.20
N LEU A 333 -5.59 -17.39 -7.86
CA LEU A 333 -4.32 -16.84 -7.38
C LEU A 333 -4.50 -16.11 -6.04
N LEU A 334 -5.51 -15.24 -5.93
CA LEU A 334 -5.84 -14.55 -4.66
C LEU A 334 -6.12 -15.53 -3.53
N ARG A 335 -6.89 -16.61 -3.80
CA ARG A 335 -7.14 -17.67 -2.82
C ARG A 335 -5.87 -18.43 -2.44
N GLY A 336 -4.98 -18.68 -3.41
CA GLY A 336 -3.66 -19.28 -3.19
C GLY A 336 -2.82 -18.45 -2.23
N LEU A 337 -2.64 -17.16 -2.53
CA LEU A 337 -1.92 -16.21 -1.66
C LEU A 337 -2.52 -16.18 -0.24
N LEU A 338 -3.83 -16.06 -0.12
CA LEU A 338 -4.50 -16.08 1.18
C LEU A 338 -4.26 -17.36 1.98
N SER A 339 -4.24 -18.52 1.31
CA SER A 339 -3.98 -19.81 1.95
C SER A 339 -2.53 -19.96 2.41
N TYR A 340 -1.58 -19.44 1.63
CA TYR A 340 -0.17 -19.39 1.99
C TYR A 340 0.06 -18.58 3.26
N TYR A 341 -0.51 -17.38 3.32
CA TYR A 341 -0.33 -16.48 4.47
C TYR A 341 -1.11 -16.88 5.73
N ARG A 342 -2.21 -17.62 5.59
CA ARG A 342 -2.98 -18.15 6.74
C ARG A 342 -2.42 -19.46 7.30
N SER A 343 -1.55 -20.15 6.56
CA SER A 343 -0.96 -21.39 7.05
C SER A 343 -0.04 -21.08 8.23
N PRO A 344 -0.28 -21.64 9.43
CA PRO A 344 0.61 -21.45 10.56
C PRO A 344 1.95 -22.09 10.21
N SER A 345 2.92 -21.28 9.79
CA SER A 345 4.29 -21.77 9.57
C SER A 345 4.79 -22.45 10.84
N PRO A 346 5.36 -23.67 10.78
CA PRO A 346 5.92 -24.36 11.95
C PRO A 346 7.18 -23.68 12.52
N ALA A 347 7.63 -22.57 11.93
CA ALA A 347 8.54 -21.62 12.56
C ALA A 347 8.15 -20.19 12.18
N PRO A 348 8.11 -19.24 13.12
CA PRO A 348 7.93 -17.84 12.75
C PRO A 348 9.10 -17.44 11.85
N PRO A 349 8.87 -16.87 10.64
CA PRO A 349 9.94 -16.17 9.96
C PRO A 349 10.45 -15.09 10.90
N ALA A 350 11.77 -14.90 10.97
CA ALA A 350 12.43 -13.95 11.88
C ALA A 350 12.06 -12.46 11.64
N ASN A 351 11.05 -12.17 10.81
CA ASN A 351 10.63 -10.83 10.43
C ASN A 351 9.16 -10.57 10.81
N PRO A 352 8.88 -9.65 11.75
CA PRO A 352 7.52 -9.31 12.21
C PRO A 352 6.68 -8.50 11.19
N LEU A 353 7.27 -7.99 10.10
CA LEU A 353 6.60 -7.12 9.12
C LEU A 353 5.55 -7.81 8.24
N LYS A 354 5.58 -9.15 8.11
CA LYS A 354 4.61 -9.90 7.28
C LYS A 354 3.27 -10.20 7.97
N SER A 355 3.15 -9.98 9.27
CA SER A 355 1.99 -10.44 10.06
C SER A 355 0.78 -9.49 10.01
N THR A 356 1.01 -8.18 9.88
CA THR A 356 -0.04 -7.16 10.05
C THR A 356 -0.77 -6.76 8.77
N CYS A 357 -0.13 -6.77 7.60
CA CYS A 357 -0.78 -6.41 6.31
C CYS A 357 -1.78 -7.44 5.79
N LEU A 358 -1.78 -8.67 6.31
CA LEU A 358 -2.61 -9.77 5.78
C LEU A 358 -3.86 -10.07 6.62
N GLN A 359 -3.99 -9.44 7.78
CA GLN A 359 -5.23 -9.48 8.58
C GLN A 359 -6.34 -8.59 7.99
N SER A 360 -6.01 -7.70 7.06
CA SER A 360 -6.94 -6.79 6.39
C SER A 360 -7.51 -7.30 5.07
N PHE A 361 -7.02 -8.43 4.52
CA PHE A 361 -7.66 -9.04 3.36
C PHE A 361 -9.13 -9.32 3.71
N VAL A 362 -10.02 -8.57 3.06
CA VAL A 362 -11.46 -8.71 3.26
C VAL A 362 -11.80 -10.18 3.07
N PRO A 363 -12.54 -10.81 4.00
CA PRO A 363 -12.92 -12.19 3.80
C PRO A 363 -13.77 -12.26 2.53
N LEU A 364 -13.23 -12.93 1.51
CA LEU A 364 -13.93 -13.48 0.32
C LEU A 364 -15.10 -14.43 0.68
N ARG A 365 -15.76 -14.21 1.82
CA ARG A 365 -16.91 -14.93 2.35
C ARG A 365 -18.17 -14.73 1.50
N TRP A 366 -18.15 -13.83 0.52
CA TRP A 366 -19.34 -13.46 -0.27
C TRP A 366 -19.32 -13.94 -1.73
N ILE A 367 -18.35 -14.77 -2.12
CA ILE A 367 -18.37 -15.41 -3.45
C ILE A 367 -18.36 -16.92 -3.23
N PHE A 368 -19.45 -17.42 -2.61
CA PHE A 368 -20.20 -18.65 -2.91
C PHE A 368 -21.38 -18.78 -1.94
#